data_AF-A0A4Y7J7E0-F1
#
_entry.id   AF-A0A4Y7J7E0-F1
#
_cell.length_a   1.000
_cell.length_b   1.000
_cell.length_c   1.000
_cell.angle_alpha   90.00
_cell.angle_beta   90.00
_cell.angle_gamma   90.00
#
_symmetry.space_group_name_H-M   'P 1'
#
loop_
_entity.id
_entity.type
_entity.pdbx_description
1 polymer ?
#
loop_
_entity_poly.entity_id
_entity_poly.type
_entity_poly.pdbx_seq_one_letter_code
_entity_poly.pdbx_strand_id
1 'polypeptide(L)'
;MQGLLQYFNLVEGCITLINAFQIQNNFSYDWIVRTRVDGYWNAPLAPDNFLPNDHYLVPSGSRYGGCNDRLGIGNLKTSQIALSRLSLIPQLDAAGIRQVNSETSFKAQLATQGVKFLENRLPFCIVSKHKFKFPPKGLPVASMSSAGPLSGAYCRPCTPICAGPCADDIMAILPVGFSRIDGGNGTVHLCDSHGEWESGWENDFDRFAGEKLAELRKRVTELKFEKCVKDFDEMKKRTVNWDAPAAKQICGIGLRR
;
A
#
# COMPACT_ATOMS: atom_id res chain seq x y z
N MET A 1 15.21 11.08 -8.88
CA MET A 1 15.55 11.33 -7.46
C MET A 1 14.51 12.18 -6.72
N GLN A 2 14.00 13.28 -7.30
CA GLN A 2 13.07 14.19 -6.60
C GLN A 2 11.82 13.50 -6.01
N GLY A 3 11.19 12.58 -6.75
CA GLY A 3 10.00 11.86 -6.26
C GLY A 3 10.26 10.90 -5.09
N LEU A 4 11.44 10.27 -5.01
CA LEU A 4 11.77 9.32 -3.94
C LEU A 4 12.08 10.05 -2.63
N LEU A 5 12.84 11.15 -2.70
CA LEU A 5 13.13 11.98 -1.53
C LEU A 5 11.86 12.64 -0.99
N GLN A 6 10.96 13.09 -1.89
CA GLN A 6 9.66 13.59 -1.50
C GLN A 6 8.82 12.50 -0.80
N TYR A 7 8.80 11.28 -1.32
CA TYR A 7 8.14 10.15 -0.67
C TYR A 7 8.72 9.87 0.72
N PHE A 8 10.05 9.84 0.86
CA PHE A 8 10.70 9.62 2.16
C PHE A 8 10.38 10.72 3.16
N ASN A 9 10.39 11.98 2.73
CA ASN A 9 10.01 13.11 3.57
C ASN A 9 8.55 12.99 4.06
N LEU A 10 7.62 12.60 3.19
CA LEU A 10 6.22 12.39 3.55
C LEU A 10 6.04 11.23 4.54
N VAL A 11 6.78 10.13 4.35
CA VAL A 11 6.74 8.97 5.26
C VAL A 11 7.30 9.35 6.63
N GLU A 12 8.40 10.09 6.67
CA GLU A 12 9.03 10.50 7.94
C GLU A 12 8.20 11.54 8.69
N GLY A 13 7.47 12.41 7.97
CA GLY A 13 6.52 13.36 8.57
C GLY A 13 5.45 12.70 9.45
N CYS A 14 5.13 11.42 9.22
CA CYS A 14 4.21 10.67 10.08
C CYS A 14 4.71 10.58 11.54
N ILE A 15 6.03 10.54 11.77
CA ILE A 15 6.62 10.46 13.13
C ILE A 15 6.21 11.67 13.97
N THR A 16 6.27 12.87 13.39
CA THR A 16 5.87 14.11 14.07
C THR A 16 4.40 14.07 14.48
N LEU A 17 3.53 13.58 13.59
CA LEU A 17 2.08 13.47 13.86
C LEU A 17 1.79 12.44 14.96
N ILE A 18 2.47 11.28 14.92
CA ILE A 18 2.36 10.24 15.95
C ILE A 18 2.77 10.78 17.31
N ASN A 19 3.95 11.40 17.40
CA ASN A 19 4.48 11.94 18.65
C ASN A 19 3.60 13.06 19.23
N ALA A 20 3.15 14.00 18.39
CA ALA A 20 2.28 15.08 18.81
C ALA A 20 0.97 14.55 19.42
N PHE A 21 0.36 13.55 18.78
CA PHE A 21 -0.89 12.97 19.26
C PHE A 21 -0.70 12.19 20.58
N GLN A 22 0.40 11.46 20.74
CA GLN A 22 0.73 10.78 22.00
C GLN A 22 0.90 11.76 23.16
N ILE A 23 1.67 12.84 22.94
CA ILE A 23 1.92 13.86 23.96
C ILE A 23 0.61 14.55 24.36
N GLN A 24 -0.20 14.95 23.38
CA GLN A 24 -1.46 15.66 23.63
C GLN A 24 -2.47 14.81 24.42
N ASN A 25 -2.46 13.50 24.24
CA ASN A 25 -3.44 12.59 24.85
C ASN A 25 -2.85 11.71 25.97
N ASN A 26 -1.58 11.92 26.34
CA ASN A 26 -0.88 11.20 27.40
C ASN A 26 -0.97 9.67 27.30
N PHE A 27 -0.65 9.10 26.13
CA PHE A 27 -0.62 7.64 25.94
C PHE A 27 0.51 7.21 25.00
N SER A 28 0.75 5.89 24.92
CA SER A 28 1.64 5.29 23.95
C SER A 28 0.94 4.27 23.06
N TYR A 29 1.30 4.27 21.77
CA TYR A 29 0.86 3.24 20.85
C TYR A 29 1.59 1.94 21.13
N ASP A 30 0.84 0.87 21.34
CA ASP A 30 1.39 -0.49 21.38
C ASP A 30 1.81 -0.94 19.98
N TRP A 31 1.01 -0.60 18.97
CA TRP A 31 1.28 -0.90 17.57
C TRP A 31 0.90 0.27 16.66
N ILE A 32 1.67 0.40 15.57
CA ILE A 32 1.44 1.36 14.50
C ILE A 32 1.33 0.57 13.20
N VAL A 33 0.22 0.77 12.50
CA VAL A 33 -0.04 0.20 11.18
C VAL A 33 0.11 1.29 10.14
N ARG A 34 1.11 1.15 9.27
CA ARG A 34 1.30 2.04 8.12
C ARG A 34 0.81 1.33 6.87
N THR A 35 -0.16 1.90 6.18
CA THR A 35 -0.65 1.40 4.89
C THR A 35 -0.77 2.52 3.86
N ARG A 36 -0.78 2.17 2.58
CA ARG A 36 -1.22 3.08 1.52
C ARG A 36 -2.75 3.22 1.51
N VAL A 37 -3.22 4.36 1.01
CA VAL A 37 -4.67 4.68 0.91
C VAL A 37 -5.35 4.06 -0.31
N ASP A 38 -4.58 3.59 -1.29
CA ASP A 38 -5.06 2.90 -2.49
C ASP A 38 -5.09 1.37 -2.32
N GLY A 39 -5.08 0.90 -1.07
CA GLY A 39 -5.20 -0.52 -0.72
C GLY A 39 -6.64 -1.00 -0.72
N TYR A 40 -6.91 -2.12 -1.40
CA TYR A 40 -8.13 -2.91 -1.23
C TYR A 40 -7.85 -4.11 -0.33
N TRP A 41 -8.75 -4.36 0.62
CA TRP A 41 -8.63 -5.42 1.62
C TRP A 41 -9.73 -6.45 1.39
N ASN A 42 -9.35 -7.71 1.17
CA ASN A 42 -10.31 -8.80 0.98
C ASN A 42 -10.57 -9.60 2.27
N ALA A 43 -9.83 -9.31 3.34
CA ALA A 43 -10.06 -9.85 4.68
C ALA A 43 -9.52 -8.89 5.76
N PRO A 44 -9.95 -9.01 7.03
CA PRO A 44 -9.38 -8.26 8.14
C PRO A 44 -7.94 -8.72 8.45
N LEU A 45 -7.15 -7.84 9.06
CA LEU A 45 -5.87 -8.22 9.65
C LEU A 45 -6.09 -9.16 10.84
N ALA A 46 -5.44 -10.32 10.82
CA ALA A 46 -5.44 -11.25 11.94
C ALA A 46 -4.66 -10.68 13.15
N PRO A 47 -5.08 -10.97 14.40
CA PRO A 47 -4.36 -10.54 15.61
C PRO A 47 -2.88 -10.95 15.65
N ASP A 48 -2.53 -12.10 15.04
CA ASP A 48 -1.15 -12.60 15.00
C ASP A 48 -0.19 -11.71 14.18
N ASN A 49 -0.72 -10.73 13.44
CA ASN A 49 0.11 -9.72 12.77
C ASN A 49 0.67 -8.65 13.72
N PHE A 50 0.17 -8.57 14.95
CA PHE A 50 0.60 -7.60 15.96
C PHE A 50 1.63 -8.25 16.88
N LEU A 51 2.89 -8.27 16.43
CA LEU A 51 3.97 -9.00 17.09
C LEU A 51 4.37 -8.34 18.43
N PRO A 52 4.51 -9.10 19.53
CA PRO A 52 4.85 -8.55 20.85
C PRO A 52 6.34 -8.23 21.08
N ASN A 53 7.16 -8.25 20.03
CA ASN A 53 8.62 -8.11 20.10
C ASN A 53 9.11 -6.93 19.24
N ASP A 54 10.41 -6.59 19.31
CA ASP A 54 11.10 -5.62 18.42
C ASP A 54 11.23 -6.11 16.96
N HIS A 55 10.18 -6.76 16.45
CA HIS A 55 10.04 -7.18 15.06
C HIS A 55 9.12 -6.24 14.30
N TYR A 56 9.50 -5.94 13.07
CA TYR A 56 8.66 -5.20 12.12
C TYR A 56 8.05 -6.16 11.12
N LEU A 57 6.74 -6.17 10.97
CA LEU A 57 6.05 -7.04 10.01
C LEU A 57 5.89 -6.32 8.67
N VAL A 58 6.24 -7.02 7.59
CA VAL A 58 6.08 -6.58 6.20
C VAL A 58 5.33 -7.63 5.38
N PRO A 59 4.64 -7.26 4.29
CA PRO A 59 4.04 -8.23 3.38
C PRO A 59 5.07 -9.14 2.72
N SER A 60 4.69 -10.39 2.49
CA SER A 60 5.42 -11.31 1.61
C SER A 60 5.19 -10.98 0.13
N GLY A 61 6.12 -11.41 -0.74
CA GLY A 61 5.99 -11.23 -2.19
C GLY A 61 6.15 -9.79 -2.68
N SER A 62 6.14 -9.63 -4.01
CA SER A 62 6.31 -8.34 -4.72
C SER A 62 7.39 -7.41 -4.12
N ARG A 63 8.60 -7.94 -3.99
CA ARG A 63 9.79 -7.29 -3.41
C ARG A 63 11.00 -7.36 -4.36
N TYR A 64 11.42 -6.24 -4.91
CA TYR A 64 12.57 -6.11 -5.79
C TYR A 64 13.90 -6.10 -5.02
N GLY A 65 14.21 -7.23 -4.38
CA GLY A 65 15.45 -7.47 -3.61
C GLY A 65 15.43 -6.92 -2.18
N GLY A 66 14.36 -6.25 -1.78
CA GLY A 66 14.20 -5.59 -0.49
C GLY A 66 13.06 -6.13 0.37
N CYS A 67 12.40 -5.24 1.11
CA CYS A 67 11.15 -5.51 1.82
C CYS A 67 10.00 -4.77 1.13
N ASN A 68 8.86 -5.44 0.95
CA ASN A 68 7.65 -4.83 0.42
C ASN A 68 7.21 -3.71 1.39
N ASP A 69 7.25 -2.46 0.94
CA ASP A 69 7.03 -1.29 1.78
C ASP A 69 5.59 -0.75 1.69
N ARG A 70 4.65 -1.53 1.15
CA ARG A 70 3.25 -1.10 0.92
C ARG A 70 2.40 -1.14 2.19
N LEU A 71 2.77 -1.98 3.14
CA LEU A 71 2.19 -2.09 4.48
C LEU A 71 3.33 -2.35 5.48
N GLY A 72 3.17 -1.90 6.71
CA GLY A 72 4.09 -2.20 7.79
C GLY A 72 3.40 -2.14 9.13
N ILE A 73 3.73 -3.09 10.02
CA ILE A 73 3.16 -3.18 11.37
C ILE A 73 4.32 -3.35 12.34
N GLY A 74 4.40 -2.47 13.34
CA GLY A 74 5.41 -2.58 14.38
C GLY A 74 5.00 -1.85 15.64
N ASN A 75 5.74 -2.08 16.71
CA ASN A 75 5.63 -1.25 17.92
C ASN A 75 6.14 0.18 17.65
N LEU A 76 6.00 1.09 18.62
CA LEU A 76 6.43 2.48 18.48
C LEU A 76 7.89 2.60 18.01
N LYS A 77 8.82 1.88 18.66
CA LYS A 77 10.27 1.94 18.38
C LYS A 77 10.60 1.48 16.96
N THR A 78 10.13 0.29 16.58
CA THR A 78 10.40 -0.27 15.24
C THR A 78 9.72 0.54 14.14
N SER A 79 8.54 1.11 14.42
CA SER A 79 7.82 1.98 13.49
C SER A 79 8.49 3.34 13.31
N GLN A 80 9.03 3.95 14.37
CA GLN A 80 9.84 5.16 14.25
C GLN A 80 11.04 4.90 13.32
N ILE A 81 11.77 3.80 13.54
CA ILE A 81 12.88 3.41 12.66
C ILE A 81 12.40 3.18 11.23
N ALA A 82 11.30 2.46 11.02
CA ALA A 82 10.77 2.18 9.69
C ALA A 82 10.35 3.46 8.95
N LEU A 83 9.80 4.45 9.66
CA LEU A 83 9.35 5.72 9.10
C LEU A 83 10.49 6.72 8.86
N SER A 84 11.64 6.59 9.52
CA SER A 84 12.83 7.45 9.38
C SER A 84 13.59 7.25 8.05
N ARG A 85 12.86 7.30 6.93
CA ARG A 85 13.37 7.00 5.58
C ARG A 85 14.37 8.04 5.07
N LEU A 86 14.28 9.29 5.52
CA LEU A 86 15.14 10.40 5.10
C LEU A 86 16.30 10.58 6.07
N SER A 87 16.04 10.64 7.37
CA SER A 87 17.09 10.87 8.39
C SER A 87 18.09 9.73 8.53
N LEU A 88 17.75 8.50 8.11
CA LEU A 88 18.68 7.37 8.13
C LEU A 88 19.53 7.24 6.85
N ILE A 89 19.33 8.08 5.82
CA ILE A 89 20.14 8.04 4.59
C ILE A 89 21.65 8.17 4.88
N PRO A 90 22.13 9.10 5.73
CA PRO A 90 23.57 9.20 6.01
C PRO A 90 24.17 7.92 6.62
N GLN A 91 23.39 7.20 7.42
CA GLN A 91 23.84 5.95 8.04
C GLN A 91 23.88 4.81 7.01
N LEU A 92 22.95 4.79 6.06
CA LEU A 92 23.00 3.89 4.91
C LEU A 92 24.23 4.17 4.03
N ASP A 93 24.52 5.44 3.77
CA ASP A 93 25.70 5.84 2.99
C ASP A 93 27.01 5.45 3.69
N ALA A 94 27.10 5.69 5.01
CA ALA A 94 28.24 5.28 5.83
C ALA A 94 28.44 3.76 5.85
N ALA A 95 27.36 2.99 5.74
CA ALA A 95 27.40 1.53 5.58
C ALA A 95 27.70 1.07 4.13
N GLY A 96 27.97 2.01 3.21
CA GLY A 96 28.28 1.72 1.80
C GLY A 96 27.07 1.39 0.94
N ILE A 97 25.85 1.60 1.44
CA ILE A 97 24.60 1.22 0.76
C ILE A 97 24.16 2.37 -0.14
N ARG A 98 24.50 2.28 -1.43
CA ARG A 98 24.32 3.36 -2.42
C ARG A 98 23.57 2.86 -3.66
N GLN A 99 22.85 3.77 -4.32
CA GLN A 99 22.18 3.52 -5.60
C GLN A 99 21.19 2.33 -5.58
N VAL A 100 20.54 2.09 -4.44
CA VAL A 100 19.55 1.02 -4.29
C VAL A 100 18.12 1.55 -4.42
N ASN A 101 17.18 0.67 -4.77
CA ASN A 101 15.76 1.02 -4.87
C ASN A 101 15.10 1.23 -3.48
N SER A 102 13.84 1.66 -3.47
CA SER A 102 13.09 1.96 -2.23
C SER A 102 12.94 0.75 -1.30
N GLU A 103 12.68 -0.44 -1.83
CA GLU A 103 12.47 -1.63 -1.02
C GLU A 103 13.80 -2.16 -0.46
N THR A 104 14.87 -2.13 -1.26
CA THR A 104 16.22 -2.54 -0.81
C THR A 104 16.78 -1.58 0.22
N SER A 105 16.61 -0.27 0.04
CA SER A 105 16.95 0.71 1.09
C SER A 105 16.11 0.52 2.34
N PHE A 106 14.86 0.07 2.22
CA PHE A 106 14.02 -0.22 3.40
C PHE A 106 14.52 -1.40 4.20
N LYS A 107 14.82 -2.51 3.52
CA LYS A 107 15.46 -3.68 4.15
C LYS A 107 16.79 -3.32 4.82
N ALA A 108 17.64 -2.57 4.12
CA ALA A 108 18.92 -2.10 4.63
C ALA A 108 18.75 -1.25 5.90
N GLN A 109 17.80 -0.31 5.89
CA GLN A 109 17.52 0.55 7.04
C GLN A 109 17.15 -0.26 8.28
N LEU A 110 16.22 -1.21 8.17
CA LEU A 110 15.85 -2.07 9.29
C LEU A 110 17.07 -2.84 9.81
N ALA A 111 17.86 -3.43 8.91
CA ALA A 111 19.05 -4.19 9.28
C ALA A 111 20.14 -3.34 9.96
N THR A 112 20.47 -2.17 9.42
CA THR A 112 21.49 -1.26 10.00
C THR A 112 21.08 -0.77 11.39
N GLN A 113 19.78 -0.61 11.65
CA GLN A 113 19.27 -0.23 12.97
C GLN A 113 19.02 -1.42 13.92
N GLY A 114 19.39 -2.65 13.52
CA GLY A 114 19.18 -3.85 14.33
C GLY A 114 17.71 -4.26 14.49
N VAL A 115 16.80 -3.74 13.66
CA VAL A 115 15.39 -4.12 13.66
C VAL A 115 15.22 -5.40 12.85
N LYS A 116 14.77 -6.47 13.53
CA LYS A 116 14.39 -7.70 12.86
C LYS A 116 13.05 -7.49 12.15
N PHE A 117 12.86 -8.13 11.01
CA PHE A 117 11.58 -8.08 10.31
C PHE A 117 11.08 -9.47 9.96
N LEU A 118 9.76 -9.61 9.90
CA LEU A 118 9.07 -10.84 9.52
C LEU A 118 8.20 -10.56 8.30
N GLU A 119 8.28 -11.44 7.31
CA GLU A 119 7.41 -11.39 6.15
C GLU A 119 6.17 -12.24 6.43
N ASN A 120 4.98 -11.70 6.17
CA ASN A 120 3.74 -12.44 6.31
C ASN A 120 2.82 -12.25 5.11
N ARG A 121 1.94 -13.23 4.88
CA ARG A 121 0.87 -13.14 3.90
C ARG A 121 -0.26 -12.28 4.45
N LEU A 122 -0.63 -11.22 3.73
CA LEU A 122 -1.55 -10.20 4.24
C LEU A 122 -2.67 -9.92 3.23
N PRO A 123 -3.94 -9.84 3.66
CA PRO A 123 -5.13 -9.86 2.80
C PRO A 123 -5.45 -8.51 2.15
N PHE A 124 -4.52 -8.03 1.31
CA PHE A 124 -4.69 -6.77 0.60
C PHE A 124 -3.92 -6.71 -0.72
N CYS A 125 -4.38 -5.82 -1.60
CA CYS A 125 -3.71 -5.48 -2.85
C CYS A 125 -3.77 -3.97 -3.11
N ILE A 126 -2.94 -3.47 -4.03
CA ILE A 126 -2.92 -2.07 -4.43
C ILE A 126 -3.73 -1.89 -5.71
N VAL A 127 -4.86 -1.18 -5.60
CA VAL A 127 -5.73 -0.90 -6.74
C VAL A 127 -5.02 0.07 -7.68
N SER A 128 -4.81 -0.33 -8.93
CA SER A 128 -3.93 0.43 -9.82
C SER A 128 -4.44 0.64 -11.23
N LYS A 129 -4.33 1.88 -11.70
CA LYS A 129 -4.47 2.27 -13.12
C LYS A 129 -3.20 2.07 -13.94
N HIS A 130 -2.09 1.65 -13.33
CA HIS A 130 -0.84 1.44 -14.05
C HIS A 130 -0.99 0.32 -15.08
N LYS A 131 -0.49 0.57 -16.29
CA LYS A 131 -0.51 -0.40 -17.38
C LYS A 131 0.69 -1.32 -17.26
N PHE A 132 0.45 -2.63 -17.27
CA PHE A 132 1.48 -3.66 -17.29
C PHE A 132 1.23 -4.62 -18.44
N LYS A 133 2.31 -5.16 -19.01
CA LYS A 133 2.21 -6.11 -20.11
C LYS A 133 1.51 -7.39 -19.66
N PHE A 134 0.68 -7.95 -20.54
CA PHE A 134 0.08 -9.27 -20.40
C PHE A 134 0.38 -10.11 -21.65
N PRO A 135 0.82 -11.39 -21.54
CA PRO A 135 1.26 -12.06 -20.32
C PRO A 135 2.43 -11.33 -19.62
N PRO A 136 2.54 -11.40 -18.29
CA PRO A 136 3.50 -10.60 -17.54
C PRO A 136 4.94 -11.06 -17.78
N LYS A 137 5.81 -10.13 -18.17
CA LYS A 137 7.27 -10.28 -18.17
C LYS A 137 7.93 -9.63 -16.94
N GLY A 138 7.15 -9.44 -15.89
CA GLY A 138 7.46 -8.63 -14.72
C GLY A 138 6.29 -8.72 -13.76
N LEU A 139 5.82 -7.58 -13.24
CA LEU A 139 4.74 -7.55 -12.26
C LEU A 139 3.38 -7.93 -12.90
N PRO A 140 2.73 -9.00 -12.45
CA PRO A 140 1.36 -9.33 -12.82
C PRO A 140 0.37 -8.42 -12.10
N VAL A 141 -0.86 -8.35 -12.60
CA VAL A 141 -1.98 -7.66 -11.96
C VAL A 141 -3.07 -8.65 -11.63
N ALA A 142 -3.40 -8.78 -10.35
CA ALA A 142 -4.46 -9.65 -9.88
C ALA A 142 -5.86 -9.02 -10.09
N SER A 143 -6.87 -9.86 -10.25
CA SER A 143 -8.26 -9.42 -10.06
C SER A 143 -8.53 -9.18 -8.59
N MET A 144 -9.28 -8.12 -8.28
CA MET A 144 -9.83 -7.89 -6.94
C MET A 144 -10.70 -9.05 -6.45
N SER A 145 -11.22 -9.89 -7.36
CA SER A 145 -11.94 -11.12 -7.02
C SER A 145 -11.07 -12.26 -6.49
N SER A 146 -9.74 -12.13 -6.53
CA SER A 146 -8.83 -13.16 -6.05
C SER A 146 -9.00 -13.36 -4.54
N ALA A 147 -9.18 -14.62 -4.14
CA ALA A 147 -9.37 -14.96 -2.72
C ALA A 147 -8.08 -14.87 -1.90
N GLY A 148 -6.92 -14.98 -2.55
CA GLY A 148 -5.63 -15.04 -1.87
C GLY A 148 -5.28 -13.75 -1.13
N PRO A 149 -4.33 -13.79 -0.19
CA PRO A 149 -3.92 -12.59 0.54
C PRO A 149 -3.43 -11.48 -0.40
N LEU A 150 -2.79 -11.81 -1.53
CA LEU A 150 -2.21 -10.88 -2.52
C LEU A 150 -1.04 -10.04 -1.98
N SER A 151 -0.92 -9.82 -0.66
CA SER A 151 0.24 -9.26 0.04
C SER A 151 0.80 -7.98 -0.61
N GLY A 152 -0.08 -7.09 -1.05
CA GLY A 152 0.30 -5.82 -1.67
C GLY A 152 0.67 -5.93 -3.17
N ALA A 153 0.35 -7.04 -3.84
CA ALA A 153 0.38 -7.10 -5.30
C ALA A 153 -0.52 -6.02 -5.92
N TYR A 154 -0.26 -5.65 -7.18
CA TYR A 154 -1.18 -4.78 -7.90
C TYR A 154 -2.45 -5.53 -8.26
N CYS A 155 -3.59 -4.86 -8.17
CA CYS A 155 -4.88 -5.42 -8.55
C CYS A 155 -5.79 -4.42 -9.27
N ARG A 156 -6.80 -4.95 -9.96
CA ARG A 156 -7.86 -4.18 -10.62
C ARG A 156 -9.24 -4.82 -10.42
N PRO A 157 -10.32 -4.02 -10.44
CA PRO A 157 -11.67 -4.53 -10.64
C PRO A 157 -11.79 -4.93 -12.12
N CYS A 158 -11.71 -6.21 -12.40
CA CYS A 158 -11.64 -6.75 -13.75
C CYS A 158 -12.32 -8.11 -13.82
N THR A 159 -12.75 -8.49 -15.02
CA THR A 159 -13.07 -9.88 -15.32
C THR A 159 -11.76 -10.65 -15.55
N PRO A 160 -11.46 -11.70 -14.77
CA PRO A 160 -10.20 -12.42 -14.94
C PRO A 160 -10.06 -13.04 -16.33
N ILE A 161 -8.95 -12.74 -17.01
CA ILE A 161 -8.61 -13.38 -18.29
C ILE A 161 -7.89 -14.72 -18.10
N CYS A 162 -7.32 -14.92 -16.92
CA CYS A 162 -6.50 -16.09 -16.61
C CYS A 162 -6.70 -16.47 -15.14
N ALA A 163 -7.22 -17.67 -14.91
CA ALA A 163 -7.55 -18.22 -13.60
C ALA A 163 -7.25 -19.74 -13.58
N GLY A 164 -7.17 -20.33 -12.39
CA GLY A 164 -6.84 -21.74 -12.22
C GLY A 164 -5.50 -22.09 -12.88
N PRO A 165 -5.41 -23.17 -13.69
CA PRO A 165 -4.16 -23.63 -14.28
C PRO A 165 -3.41 -22.55 -15.07
N CYS A 166 -4.13 -21.69 -15.81
CA CYS A 166 -3.51 -20.59 -16.54
C CYS A 166 -2.73 -19.64 -15.60
N ALA A 167 -3.33 -19.27 -14.48
CA ALA A 167 -2.71 -18.35 -13.52
C ALA A 167 -1.55 -19.03 -12.79
N ASP A 168 -1.71 -20.31 -12.45
CA ASP A 168 -0.67 -21.11 -11.80
C ASP A 168 0.57 -21.25 -12.70
N ASP A 169 0.39 -21.52 -14.00
CA ASP A 169 1.47 -21.61 -14.98
C ASP A 169 2.23 -20.27 -15.10
N ILE A 170 1.51 -19.15 -15.13
CA ILE A 170 2.13 -17.82 -15.13
C ILE A 170 2.87 -17.58 -13.81
N MET A 171 2.29 -17.89 -12.65
CA MET A 171 2.98 -17.69 -11.37
C MET A 171 4.25 -18.56 -11.24
N ALA A 172 4.23 -19.77 -11.82
CA ALA A 172 5.36 -20.70 -11.78
C ALA A 172 6.60 -20.16 -12.50
N ILE A 173 6.41 -19.44 -13.62
CA ILE A 173 7.53 -18.85 -14.39
C ILE A 173 8.01 -17.51 -13.84
N LEU A 174 7.18 -16.81 -13.05
CA LEU A 174 7.56 -15.52 -12.49
C LEU A 174 8.59 -15.67 -11.36
N PRO A 175 9.66 -14.85 -11.34
CA PRO A 175 10.67 -14.88 -10.28
C PRO A 175 10.08 -14.71 -8.88
N VAL A 176 10.44 -15.65 -8.00
CA VAL A 176 10.17 -15.54 -6.55
C VAL A 176 10.85 -14.31 -5.99
N GLY A 177 10.19 -13.64 -5.05
CA GLY A 177 10.70 -12.41 -4.47
C GLY A 177 10.30 -11.20 -5.31
N PHE A 178 10.53 -11.18 -6.62
CA PHE A 178 10.25 -9.99 -7.43
C PHE A 178 8.80 -9.84 -7.88
N SER A 179 8.30 -10.74 -8.71
CA SER A 179 7.02 -10.55 -9.41
C SER A 179 5.95 -11.56 -9.06
N ARG A 180 6.32 -12.71 -8.50
CA ARG A 180 5.36 -13.72 -8.08
C ARG A 180 4.46 -13.19 -6.98
N ILE A 181 3.14 -13.34 -7.15
CA ILE A 181 2.15 -13.04 -6.12
C ILE A 181 2.09 -14.23 -5.16
N ASP A 182 2.19 -13.95 -3.86
CA ASP A 182 2.05 -14.96 -2.82
C ASP A 182 0.58 -15.10 -2.40
N GLY A 183 -0.26 -15.63 -3.31
CA GLY A 183 -1.70 -15.78 -3.09
C GLY A 183 -2.14 -17.10 -2.45
N GLY A 184 -1.26 -18.09 -2.34
CA GLY A 184 -1.67 -19.47 -2.03
C GLY A 184 -2.22 -20.19 -3.26
N ASN A 185 -2.27 -21.53 -3.21
CA ASN A 185 -2.52 -22.36 -4.38
C ASN A 185 -3.91 -22.11 -4.98
N GLY A 186 -3.97 -21.77 -6.27
CA GLY A 186 -5.22 -21.66 -7.04
C GLY A 186 -6.14 -20.49 -6.68
N THR A 187 -5.69 -19.54 -5.86
CA THR A 187 -6.53 -18.41 -5.40
C THR A 187 -6.33 -17.13 -6.21
N VAL A 188 -5.29 -17.07 -7.04
CA VAL A 188 -4.89 -15.88 -7.80
C VAL A 188 -5.55 -15.92 -9.16
N HIS A 189 -6.29 -14.87 -9.46
CA HIS A 189 -6.87 -14.59 -10.77
C HIS A 189 -6.17 -13.37 -11.37
N LEU A 190 -5.87 -13.38 -12.66
CA LEU A 190 -5.12 -12.30 -13.31
C LEU A 190 -6.01 -11.48 -14.25
N CYS A 191 -5.81 -10.16 -14.22
CA CYS A 191 -6.39 -9.22 -15.17
C CYS A 191 -5.51 -9.06 -16.39
N ASP A 192 -6.12 -8.70 -17.52
CA ASP A 192 -5.38 -8.03 -18.58
C ASP A 192 -5.18 -6.56 -18.21
N SER A 193 -3.92 -6.17 -17.98
CA SER A 193 -3.55 -4.82 -17.57
C SER A 193 -2.84 -4.01 -18.64
N HIS A 194 -2.82 -4.46 -19.91
CA HIS A 194 -2.09 -3.75 -20.97
C HIS A 194 -2.70 -2.37 -21.25
N GLY A 195 -4.03 -2.27 -21.11
CA GLY A 195 -4.82 -1.08 -21.41
C GLY A 195 -5.34 -0.34 -20.17
N GLU A 196 -6.28 0.57 -20.44
CA GLU A 196 -7.11 1.20 -19.41
C GLU A 196 -7.94 0.13 -18.66
N TRP A 197 -8.68 0.57 -17.64
CA TRP A 197 -9.66 -0.31 -17.02
C TRP A 197 -10.78 -0.66 -18.01
N GLU A 198 -11.32 -1.87 -17.87
CA GLU A 198 -12.34 -2.43 -18.75
C GLU A 198 -13.61 -1.57 -18.73
N SER A 199 -14.37 -1.56 -19.83
CA SER A 199 -15.68 -0.94 -19.83
C SER A 199 -16.59 -1.67 -18.84
N GLY A 200 -17.19 -0.94 -17.90
CA GLY A 200 -18.02 -1.52 -16.85
C GLY A 200 -17.24 -2.09 -15.65
N TRP A 201 -15.95 -1.75 -15.49
CA TRP A 201 -15.15 -2.09 -14.31
C TRP A 201 -15.86 -1.68 -13.00
N GLU A 202 -16.70 -0.66 -13.04
CA GLU A 202 -17.51 -0.20 -11.91
C GLU A 202 -18.39 -1.31 -11.35
N ASN A 203 -18.95 -2.17 -12.21
CA ASN A 203 -19.79 -3.30 -11.78
C ASN A 203 -18.97 -4.36 -11.06
N ASP A 204 -17.76 -4.64 -11.56
CA ASP A 204 -16.81 -5.54 -10.92
C ASP A 204 -16.36 -4.98 -9.56
N PHE A 205 -16.01 -3.70 -9.52
CA PHE A 205 -15.66 -3.03 -8.27
C PHE A 205 -16.82 -3.10 -7.27
N ASP A 206 -18.03 -2.71 -7.68
CA ASP A 206 -19.19 -2.68 -6.79
C ASP A 206 -19.51 -4.08 -6.24
N ARG A 207 -19.36 -5.12 -7.08
CA ARG A 207 -19.53 -6.52 -6.69
C ARG A 207 -18.47 -6.99 -5.69
N PHE A 208 -17.19 -6.65 -5.90
CA PHE A 208 -16.09 -7.16 -5.06
C PHE A 208 -15.88 -6.33 -3.79
N ALA A 209 -16.05 -5.01 -3.87
CA ALA A 209 -15.86 -4.09 -2.76
C ALA A 209 -17.08 -4.03 -1.83
N GLY A 210 -18.25 -4.46 -2.33
CA GLY A 210 -19.51 -4.46 -1.60
C GLY A 210 -20.22 -3.11 -1.61
N GLU A 211 -21.48 -3.13 -1.18
CA GLU A 211 -22.44 -2.03 -1.32
C GLU A 211 -21.94 -0.71 -0.75
N LYS A 212 -21.35 -0.73 0.45
CA LYS A 212 -20.87 0.49 1.12
C LYS A 212 -19.79 1.23 0.31
N LEU A 213 -18.83 0.48 -0.25
CA LEU A 213 -17.76 1.07 -1.07
C LEU A 213 -18.27 1.44 -2.46
N ALA A 214 -19.21 0.68 -3.02
CA ALA A 214 -19.91 1.01 -4.26
C ALA A 214 -20.63 2.36 -4.17
N GLU A 215 -21.39 2.59 -3.10
CA GLU A 215 -22.06 3.86 -2.85
C GLU A 215 -21.08 5.03 -2.72
N LEU A 216 -19.93 4.82 -2.07
CA LEU A 216 -18.89 5.84 -1.96
C LEU A 216 -18.30 6.18 -3.34
N ARG A 217 -17.99 5.17 -4.16
CA ARG A 217 -17.50 5.38 -5.53
C ARG A 217 -18.48 6.19 -6.38
N LYS A 218 -19.77 5.84 -6.34
CA LYS A 218 -20.84 6.57 -7.07
C LYS A 218 -20.91 8.03 -6.63
N ARG A 219 -20.92 8.26 -5.31
CA ARG A 219 -20.89 9.62 -4.72
C ARG A 219 -19.67 10.43 -5.14
N VAL A 220 -18.48 9.82 -5.18
CA VAL A 220 -17.24 10.50 -5.64
C VAL A 220 -17.31 10.83 -7.13
N THR A 221 -17.90 9.96 -7.94
CA THR A 221 -18.01 10.15 -9.39
C THR A 221 -18.90 11.35 -9.75
N GLU A 222 -19.94 11.60 -8.94
CA GLU A 222 -20.91 12.70 -9.10
C GLU A 222 -20.54 13.94 -8.25
N LEU A 223 -19.39 13.92 -7.57
CA LEU A 223 -19.02 14.93 -6.60
C LEU A 223 -18.76 16.29 -7.27
N LYS A 224 -19.53 17.30 -6.87
CA LYS A 224 -19.34 18.69 -7.29
C LYS A 224 -18.26 19.38 -6.48
N PHE A 225 -17.62 20.40 -7.04
CA PHE A 225 -16.53 21.14 -6.41
C PHE A 225 -16.91 21.70 -5.04
N GLU A 226 -18.07 22.35 -4.93
CA GLU A 226 -18.54 22.95 -3.67
C GLU A 226 -18.77 21.88 -2.60
N LYS A 227 -19.33 20.74 -3.01
CA LYS A 227 -19.58 19.61 -2.12
C LYS A 227 -18.26 18.96 -1.68
N CYS A 228 -17.30 18.80 -2.58
CA CYS A 228 -15.96 18.33 -2.25
C CYS A 228 -15.30 19.23 -1.20
N VAL A 229 -15.31 20.56 -1.41
CA VAL A 229 -14.71 21.52 -0.47
C VAL A 229 -15.38 21.42 0.90
N LYS A 230 -16.72 21.41 0.92
CA LYS A 230 -17.50 21.27 2.16
C LYS A 230 -17.18 19.96 2.89
N ASP A 231 -17.10 18.84 2.18
CA ASP A 231 -16.85 17.53 2.76
C ASP A 231 -15.41 17.41 3.31
N PHE A 232 -14.44 18.00 2.61
CA PHE A 232 -13.08 18.13 3.14
C PHE A 232 -13.05 18.99 4.40
N ASP A 233 -13.65 20.18 4.39
CA ASP A 233 -13.67 21.06 5.57
C ASP A 233 -14.38 20.41 6.76
N GLU A 234 -15.41 19.60 6.53
CA GLU A 234 -16.05 18.81 7.59
C GLU A 234 -15.13 17.69 8.10
N MET A 235 -14.43 17.00 7.21
CA MET A 235 -13.44 15.99 7.59
C MET A 235 -12.31 16.60 8.44
N LYS A 236 -11.84 17.81 8.09
CA LYS A 236 -10.81 18.54 8.85
C LYS A 236 -11.20 18.79 10.30
N LYS A 237 -12.48 19.04 10.58
CA LYS A 237 -12.98 19.23 11.96
C LYS A 237 -12.89 17.96 12.81
N ARG A 238 -12.82 16.78 12.17
CA ARG A 238 -12.72 15.48 12.84
C ARG A 238 -11.27 15.04 13.07
N THR A 239 -10.30 15.78 12.52
CA THR A 239 -8.88 15.49 12.67
C THR A 239 -8.27 16.39 13.73
N VAL A 240 -7.44 15.83 14.61
CA VAL A 240 -6.77 16.60 15.67
C VAL A 240 -5.73 17.56 15.11
N ASN A 241 -5.08 17.18 14.02
CA ASN A 241 -4.16 18.04 13.29
C ASN A 241 -4.38 17.86 11.78
N TRP A 242 -4.26 18.95 11.03
CA TRP A 242 -4.41 18.96 9.58
C TRP A 242 -3.22 19.68 8.93
N ASP A 243 -2.28 18.90 8.42
CA ASP A 243 -1.15 19.39 7.64
C ASP A 243 -1.27 18.96 6.17
N ALA A 244 -2.09 19.70 5.42
CA ALA A 244 -2.31 19.49 3.99
C ALA A 244 -2.87 20.76 3.34
N PRO A 245 -2.81 20.88 1.99
CA PRO A 245 -3.33 22.06 1.28
C PRO A 245 -4.80 22.41 1.61
N ALA A 246 -5.19 23.63 1.25
CA ALA A 246 -6.57 24.07 1.39
C ALA A 246 -7.53 23.16 0.60
N ALA A 247 -8.75 22.94 1.13
CA ALA A 247 -9.72 22.05 0.50
C ALA A 247 -10.01 22.44 -0.96
N LYS A 248 -10.10 23.75 -1.24
CA LYS A 248 -10.25 24.29 -2.60
C LYS A 248 -9.14 23.86 -3.55
N GLN A 249 -7.89 23.79 -3.08
CA GLN A 249 -6.76 23.35 -3.90
C GLN A 249 -6.84 21.84 -4.14
N ILE A 250 -7.12 21.04 -3.11
CA ILE A 250 -7.24 19.58 -3.23
C ILE A 250 -8.36 19.22 -4.21
N CYS A 251 -9.56 19.76 -3.99
CA CYS A 251 -10.72 19.55 -4.85
C CYS A 251 -10.51 20.09 -6.27
N GLY A 252 -9.80 21.21 -6.39
CA GLY A 252 -9.47 21.81 -7.68
C GLY A 252 -8.53 20.93 -8.51
N ILE A 253 -7.64 20.18 -7.87
CA ILE A 253 -6.79 19.19 -8.56
C ILE A 253 -7.59 17.93 -8.87
N GLY A 254 -8.35 17.40 -7.88
CA GLY A 254 -9.05 16.12 -8.01
C GLY A 254 -10.21 16.11 -9.01
N LEU A 255 -10.83 17.26 -9.26
CA LEU A 255 -11.98 17.40 -10.16
C LEU A 255 -11.62 17.96 -11.55
N ARG A 256 -10.35 18.30 -11.80
CA ARG A 256 -9.86 18.56 -13.16
C ARG A 256 -9.77 17.22 -13.88
N ARG A 257 -10.83 16.87 -14.62
CA ARG A 257 -10.83 15.78 -15.59
C ARG A 257 -10.21 16.26 -16.90
#